data_AF-A0A7W7RJC8-F1
#
_entry.id   AF-A0A7W7RJC8-F1
#
_cell.length_a   1.000
_cell.length_b   1.000
_cell.length_c   1.000
_cell.angle_alpha   90.00
_cell.angle_beta   90.00
_cell.angle_gamma   90.00
#
_symmetry.space_group_name_H-M   'P 1'
#
loop_
_entity.id
_entity.type
_entity.pdbx_description
1 polymer ?
#
loop_
_entity_poly.entity_id
_entity_poly.type
_entity_poly.pdbx_seq_one_letter_code
_entity_poly.pdbx_strand_id
1 'polypeptide(L)'
;MADNPWAWQEGRNPYRATPFQVLDLDPDTAGRAAINAHVRRRRQRVSRAPERYPLFGEHLRLADVNEAAEQIQDPRGRLLAELRTHRPELGDDSAHFAERIAGLEPPESPRSPITVHAKRLAQLAPPPVPRSFTRLWPHGE
;
A
#
# COMPACT_ATOMS: atom_id res chain seq x y z
N MET A 1 -11.57 16.48 -19.10
CA MET A 1 -10.29 15.91 -18.65
C MET A 1 -10.63 14.67 -17.86
N ALA A 2 -10.05 13.51 -18.18
CA ALA A 2 -10.30 12.29 -17.41
C ALA A 2 -9.55 12.40 -16.08
N ASP A 3 -10.26 12.36 -14.95
CA ASP A 3 -9.65 12.32 -13.63
C ASP A 3 -8.74 11.09 -13.55
N ASN A 4 -7.46 11.30 -13.25
CA ASN A 4 -6.53 10.20 -13.03
C ASN A 4 -6.82 9.59 -11.65
N PRO A 5 -7.38 8.37 -11.55
CA PRO A 5 -7.67 7.74 -10.27
C PRO A 5 -6.39 7.39 -9.48
N TRP A 6 -5.22 7.43 -10.13
CA TRP A 6 -3.91 7.17 -9.56
C TRP A 6 -3.13 8.43 -9.20
N ALA A 7 -3.76 9.60 -9.31
CA ALA A 7 -3.18 10.82 -8.79
C ALA A 7 -3.25 10.84 -7.26
N TRP A 8 -2.23 11.40 -6.62
CA TRP A 8 -2.31 11.73 -5.19
C TRP A 8 -3.42 12.76 -4.98
N GLN A 9 -4.37 12.44 -4.11
CA GLN A 9 -5.50 13.29 -3.76
C GLN A 9 -5.34 13.74 -2.30
N GLU A 10 -5.32 15.04 -2.02
CA GLU A 10 -5.32 15.57 -0.64
C GLU A 10 -4.28 14.91 0.30
N GLY A 11 -3.05 14.67 -0.18
CA GLY A 11 -2.02 14.00 0.63
C GLY A 11 -2.26 12.51 0.89
N ARG A 12 -3.10 11.86 0.08
CA ARG A 12 -3.43 10.44 0.20
C ARG A 12 -2.75 9.65 -0.91
N ASN A 13 -2.06 8.59 -0.50
CA ASN A 13 -1.46 7.62 -1.40
C ASN A 13 -2.56 6.79 -2.08
N PRO A 14 -2.63 6.75 -3.42
CA PRO A 14 -3.66 6.01 -4.15
C PRO A 14 -3.31 4.52 -4.36
N TYR A 15 -2.08 4.10 -4.03
CA TYR A 15 -1.57 2.77 -4.36
C TYR A 15 -1.66 1.78 -3.19
N ARG A 16 -1.69 2.27 -1.95
CA ARG A 16 -1.70 1.41 -0.76
C ARG A 16 -2.37 2.09 0.43
N ALA A 17 -3.25 1.34 1.11
CA ALA A 17 -3.81 1.72 2.40
C ALA A 17 -2.71 1.96 3.44
N THR A 18 -2.57 3.21 3.86
CA THR A 18 -1.72 3.56 5.00
C THR A 18 -2.50 3.46 6.31
N PRO A 19 -1.82 3.24 7.45
CA PRO A 19 -2.48 3.24 8.76
C PRO A 19 -3.30 4.51 9.03
N PHE A 20 -2.84 5.67 8.56
CA PHE A 20 -3.58 6.94 8.65
C PHE A 20 -4.90 6.88 7.88
N GLN A 21 -4.91 6.34 6.66
CA GLN A 21 -6.14 6.19 5.87
C GLN A 21 -7.10 5.17 6.49
N VAL A 22 -6.60 4.03 6.97
CA VAL A 22 -7.42 3.00 7.63
C VAL A 22 -8.08 3.56 8.90
N LEU A 23 -7.31 4.29 9.69
CA LEU A 23 -7.77 4.92 10.93
C LEU A 23 -8.59 6.19 10.69
N ASP A 24 -8.60 6.72 9.46
CA ASP A 24 -9.16 8.04 9.15
C ASP A 24 -8.55 9.10 10.07
N LEU A 25 -7.25 9.00 10.31
CA LEU A 25 -6.45 9.79 11.24
C LEU A 25 -5.58 10.77 10.44
N ASP A 26 -5.61 12.04 10.84
CA ASP A 26 -4.74 13.06 10.29
C ASP A 26 -3.27 12.80 10.70
N PRO A 27 -2.30 12.73 9.77
CA PRO A 27 -0.87 12.59 10.07
C PRO A 27 -0.34 13.57 11.12
N ASP A 28 -0.86 14.81 11.13
CA ASP A 28 -0.45 15.86 12.06
C ASP A 28 -1.03 15.67 13.47
N THR A 29 -1.89 14.65 13.66
CA THR A 29 -2.42 14.31 14.99
C THR A 29 -1.30 13.82 15.90
N ALA A 30 -0.89 14.70 16.81
CA ALA A 30 0.07 14.40 17.86
C ALA A 30 -0.61 14.00 19.18
N GLY A 31 0.13 13.26 20.00
CA GLY A 31 -0.28 12.88 21.36
C GLY A 31 -1.03 11.55 21.46
N ARG A 32 -0.54 10.67 22.34
CA ARG A 32 -1.09 9.31 22.52
C ARG A 32 -2.56 9.30 22.89
N ALA A 33 -3.02 10.23 23.72
CA ALA A 33 -4.40 10.29 24.16
C ALA A 33 -5.37 10.61 23.00
N ALA A 34 -5.01 11.59 22.16
CA ALA A 34 -5.80 11.98 20.99
C ALA A 34 -5.91 10.82 19.99
N ILE A 35 -4.78 10.16 19.71
CA ILE A 35 -4.71 8.99 18.83
C ILE A 35 -5.59 7.86 19.35
N ASN A 36 -5.46 7.49 20.63
CA ASN A 36 -6.23 6.41 21.23
C ASN A 36 -7.74 6.70 21.24
N ALA A 37 -8.13 7.94 21.53
CA ALA A 37 -9.53 8.36 21.47
C ALA A 37 -10.08 8.22 20.04
N HIS A 38 -9.28 8.59 19.03
CA HIS A 38 -9.65 8.46 17.63
C HIS A 38 -9.79 7.00 17.18
N VAL A 39 -8.80 6.16 17.50
CA VAL A 39 -8.84 4.72 17.23
C VAL A 39 -10.08 4.08 17.83
N ARG A 40 -10.43 4.43 19.08
CA ARG A 40 -11.64 3.91 19.75
C ARG A 40 -12.91 4.27 18.98
N ARG A 41 -13.04 5.53 18.54
CA ARG A 41 -14.17 5.99 17.72
C ARG A 41 -14.20 5.28 16.37
N ARG A 42 -13.05 5.09 15.73
CA ARG A 42 -12.96 4.39 14.44
C ARG A 42 -13.39 2.93 14.55
N ARG A 43 -12.92 2.20 15.56
CA ARG A 43 -13.35 0.82 15.86
C ARG A 43 -14.87 0.72 16.00
N GLN A 44 -15.46 1.63 16.78
CA GLN A 44 -16.91 1.64 17.00
C GLN A 44 -17.69 1.94 15.71
N ARG A 45 -17.20 2.86 14.87
CA ARG A 45 -17.83 3.20 13.58
C ARG A 45 -17.79 2.02 12.61
N VAL A 46 -16.61 1.42 12.43
CA VAL A 46 -16.41 0.28 11.52
C VAL A 46 -17.19 -0.96 12.01
N SER A 47 -17.21 -1.22 13.31
CA SER A 47 -17.99 -2.34 13.88
C SER A 47 -19.50 -2.20 13.66
N ARG A 48 -20.04 -0.98 13.60
CA ARG A 48 -21.47 -0.73 13.47
C ARG A 48 -21.95 -0.68 12.02
N ALA A 49 -21.12 -0.17 11.13
CA ALA A 49 -21.49 0.06 9.74
C ALA A 49 -20.23 0.02 8.85
N PRO A 50 -19.65 -1.16 8.59
CA PRO A 50 -18.44 -1.30 7.78
C PRO A 50 -18.65 -0.81 6.34
N GLU A 51 -19.84 -1.06 5.79
CA GLU A 51 -20.30 -0.63 4.44
C GLU A 51 -20.17 0.89 4.20
N ARG A 52 -20.18 1.70 5.25
CA ARG A 52 -20.08 3.17 5.15
C ARG A 52 -18.66 3.69 4.98
N TYR A 53 -17.65 2.82 5.17
CA TYR A 53 -16.25 3.22 5.16
C TYR A 53 -15.44 2.32 4.22
N PRO A 54 -15.77 2.28 2.92
CA PRO A 54 -14.96 1.56 1.95
C PRO A 54 -13.60 2.27 1.79
N LEU A 55 -12.54 1.48 1.71
CA LEU A 55 -11.19 1.93 1.42
C LEU A 55 -10.65 1.10 0.26
N PHE A 56 -10.31 1.76 -0.86
CA PHE A 56 -9.93 1.11 -2.12
C PHE A 56 -10.97 0.08 -2.63
N GLY A 57 -12.26 0.36 -2.43
CA GLY A 57 -13.34 -0.51 -2.87
C GLY A 57 -13.64 -1.68 -1.94
N GLU A 58 -12.89 -1.85 -0.86
CA GLU A 58 -13.08 -2.91 0.14
C GLU A 58 -13.63 -2.34 1.45
N HIS A 59 -14.49 -3.09 2.13
CA HIS A 59 -15.00 -2.70 3.44
C HIS A 59 -13.96 -2.97 4.53
N LEU A 60 -13.71 -1.97 5.36
CA LEU A 60 -12.81 -2.13 6.50
C LEU A 60 -13.39 -3.11 7.51
N ARG A 61 -12.54 -4.01 8.01
CA ARG A 61 -12.85 -4.91 9.12
C ARG A 61 -12.23 -4.37 10.40
N LEU A 62 -12.74 -4.87 11.53
CA LEU A 62 -12.18 -4.51 12.84
C LEU A 62 -10.69 -4.91 12.96
N ALA A 63 -10.30 -6.03 12.33
CA ALA A 63 -8.92 -6.49 12.27
C ALA A 63 -8.00 -5.46 11.60
N ASP A 64 -8.42 -4.87 10.48
CA ASP A 64 -7.63 -3.89 9.75
C ASP A 64 -7.41 -2.62 10.60
N VAL A 65 -8.44 -2.19 11.33
CA VAL A 65 -8.35 -1.06 12.27
C VAL A 65 -7.42 -1.36 13.44
N ASN A 66 -7.40 -2.61 13.93
CA ASN A 66 -6.51 -3.01 15.03
C ASN A 66 -5.05 -3.06 14.58
N GLU A 67 -4.79 -3.67 13.43
CA GLU A 67 -3.45 -3.72 12.84
C GLU A 67 -2.91 -2.29 12.59
N ALA A 68 -3.73 -1.43 12.00
CA ALA A 68 -3.34 -0.03 11.78
C ALA A 68 -3.07 0.72 13.09
N ALA A 69 -3.85 0.45 14.15
CA ALA A 69 -3.63 1.05 15.47
C ALA A 69 -2.31 0.60 16.10
N GLU A 70 -1.96 -0.68 15.98
CA GLU A 70 -0.67 -1.22 16.45
C GLU A 70 0.50 -0.57 15.70
N GLN A 71 0.39 -0.45 14.37
CA GLN A 71 1.42 0.19 13.54
C GLN A 71 1.65 1.67 13.90
N ILE A 72 0.60 2.42 14.25
CA ILE A 72 0.73 3.84 14.65
C ILE A 72 1.29 4.01 16.07
N GLN A 73 1.10 3.02 16.95
CA GLN A 73 1.65 3.08 18.31
C GLN A 73 3.16 2.79 18.33
N ASP A 74 3.66 2.01 17.38
CA ASP A 74 5.10 1.83 17.17
C ASP A 74 5.71 3.08 16.49
N PRO A 75 6.70 3.75 17.09
CA PRO A 75 7.36 4.92 16.48
C PRO A 75 7.92 4.65 15.08
N ARG A 76 8.47 3.45 14.84
CA ARG A 76 9.01 3.09 13.54
C ARG A 76 7.90 2.88 12.52
N GLY A 77 6.85 2.14 12.90
CA GLY A 77 5.65 1.96 12.10
C GLY A 77 4.99 3.29 11.73
N ARG A 78 4.88 4.21 12.70
CA ARG A 78 4.34 5.56 12.49
C ARG A 78 5.17 6.36 11.49
N LEU A 79 6.49 6.47 11.68
CA LEU A 79 7.37 7.20 10.76
C LEU A 79 7.25 6.65 9.32
N LEU A 80 7.24 5.32 9.19
CA LEU A 80 7.11 4.68 7.89
C LEU A 80 5.73 4.90 7.26
N ALA A 81 4.67 5.01 8.05
CA ALA A 81 3.35 5.40 7.59
C ALA A 81 3.31 6.87 7.14
N GLU A 82 4.00 7.77 7.85
CA GLU A 82 4.11 9.21 7.52
C GLU A 82 4.83 9.35 6.17
N LEU A 83 5.98 8.69 5.99
CA LEU A 83 6.73 8.69 4.72
C LEU A 83 5.93 8.14 3.52
N ARG A 84 5.01 7.20 3.76
CA ARG A 84 4.12 6.67 2.71
C ARG A 84 2.94 7.57 2.39
N THR A 85 2.60 8.48 3.31
CA THR A 85 1.46 9.40 3.22
C THR A 85 1.90 10.78 2.70
N HIS A 86 3.16 11.16 2.88
CA HIS A 86 3.69 12.35 2.23
C HIS A 86 3.97 12.09 0.75
N ARG A 87 3.32 12.88 -0.10
CA ARG A 87 3.80 13.12 -1.46
C ARG A 87 5.10 13.94 -1.31
N PRO A 88 6.23 13.54 -1.90
CA PRO A 88 7.35 14.46 -1.99
C PRO A 88 6.86 15.69 -2.76
N GLU A 89 6.97 16.88 -2.16
CA GLU A 89 6.76 18.10 -2.92
C GLU A 89 7.71 18.05 -4.12
N LEU A 90 7.18 18.28 -5.33
CA LEU A 90 8.01 18.61 -6.47
C LEU A 90 8.57 20.00 -6.17
N GLY A 91 9.62 20.06 -5.36
CA GLY A 91 10.41 21.29 -5.22
C GLY A 91 10.93 21.71 -6.60
N ASP A 92 11.36 22.97 -6.72
CA ASP A 92 11.98 23.54 -7.93
C ASP A 92 13.10 22.67 -8.53
N ASP A 93 13.64 21.74 -7.75
CA ASP A 93 14.54 20.67 -8.19
C ASP A 93 13.98 19.82 -9.34
N SER A 94 12.66 19.69 -9.49
CA SER A 94 12.08 18.97 -10.63
C SER A 94 12.33 19.69 -11.95
N ALA A 95 12.32 21.03 -11.96
CA ALA A 95 12.66 21.81 -13.15
C ALA A 95 14.16 21.70 -13.45
N HIS A 96 15.00 21.80 -12.41
CA HIS A 96 16.45 21.60 -12.53
C HIS A 96 16.80 20.16 -12.99
N PHE A 97 16.10 19.15 -12.50
CA PHE A 97 16.32 17.75 -12.88
C PHE A 97 15.81 17.47 -14.30
N ALA A 98 14.66 18.04 -14.67
CA ALA A 98 14.16 18.01 -16.05
C ALA A 98 15.14 18.66 -17.02
N GLU A 99 15.72 19.81 -16.66
CA GLU A 99 16.75 20.49 -17.47
C GLU A 99 18.04 19.65 -17.59
N ARG A 100 18.45 18.97 -16.51
CA ARG A 100 19.61 18.07 -16.51
C ARG A 100 19.40 16.81 -17.36
N ILE A 101 18.16 16.32 -17.46
CA ILE A 101 17.81 15.12 -18.25
C ILE A 101 17.40 15.47 -19.68
N ALA A 102 16.95 16.70 -19.96
CA ALA A 102 16.52 17.12 -21.30
C ALA A 102 17.61 16.95 -22.37
N GLY A 103 18.89 16.95 -21.98
CA GLY A 103 20.03 16.69 -22.87
C GLY A 103 20.56 15.24 -22.84
N LEU A 104 19.99 14.35 -22.03
CA LEU A 104 20.34 12.94 -22.01
C LEU A 104 19.42 12.19 -22.97
N GLU A 105 19.97 11.73 -24.09
CA GLU A 105 19.29 10.77 -24.95
C GLU A 105 18.95 9.52 -24.10
N PRO A 106 17.67 9.08 -24.08
CA PRO A 106 17.30 7.84 -23.44
C PRO A 106 18.21 6.72 -23.94
N PRO A 107 18.69 5.82 -23.05
CA PRO A 107 19.50 4.70 -23.50
C PRO A 107 18.74 3.94 -24.58
N GLU A 108 19.44 3.57 -25.65
CA GLU A 108 18.87 2.85 -26.78
C GLU A 108 18.12 1.63 -26.22
N SER A 109 16.79 1.66 -26.32
CA SER A 109 15.98 0.54 -25.84
C SER A 109 16.48 -0.71 -26.54
N PRO A 110 16.73 -1.82 -25.82
CA PRO A 110 17.23 -3.03 -26.46
C PRO A 110 16.27 -3.40 -27.58
N ARG A 111 16.73 -3.28 -28.83
CA ARG A 111 15.93 -3.47 -30.06
C ARG A 111 15.47 -4.91 -30.24
N SER A 112 15.95 -5.81 -29.40
CA SER A 112 15.57 -7.21 -29.44
C SER A 112 14.18 -7.36 -28.80
N PRO A 113 13.15 -7.81 -29.53
CA PRO A 113 12.03 -8.43 -28.85
C PRO A 113 12.64 -9.57 -28.04
N ILE A 114 12.55 -9.48 -26.70
CA ILE A 114 12.92 -10.58 -25.84
C ILE A 114 12.02 -11.73 -26.30
N THR A 115 12.56 -12.64 -27.10
CA THR A 115 11.81 -13.76 -27.62
C THR A 115 11.70 -14.74 -26.47
N VAL A 116 10.67 -14.54 -25.65
CA VAL A 116 10.38 -15.38 -24.50
C VAL A 116 9.87 -16.72 -25.03
N HIS A 117 10.77 -17.69 -25.15
CA HIS A 117 10.38 -19.04 -25.51
C HIS A 117 9.75 -19.72 -24.28
N ALA A 118 8.42 -19.69 -24.19
CA ALA A 118 7.65 -20.27 -23.07
C ALA A 118 8.08 -21.71 -22.70
N LYS A 119 8.44 -22.52 -23.71
CA LYS A 119 8.97 -23.89 -23.49
C LYS A 119 10.32 -23.91 -22.75
N ARG A 120 11.24 -22.97 -23.02
CA ARG A 120 12.51 -22.88 -22.28
C ARG A 120 12.31 -22.39 -20.86
N LEU A 121 11.39 -21.45 -20.63
CA LEU A 121 11.05 -21.02 -19.28
C LEU A 121 10.45 -22.16 -18.45
N ALA A 122 9.57 -22.97 -19.03
CA ALA A 122 8.98 -24.12 -18.36
C ALA A 122 10.03 -25.18 -17.98
N GLN A 123 11.13 -25.30 -18.73
CA GLN A 123 12.25 -26.20 -18.42
C GLN A 123 13.15 -25.70 -17.28
N LEU A 124 13.13 -24.39 -17.01
CA LEU A 124 13.86 -23.79 -15.88
C LEU A 124 13.05 -23.83 -14.58
N ALA A 125 11.75 -24.11 -14.66
CA ALA A 125 10.92 -24.28 -13.49
C ALA A 125 11.33 -25.60 -12.78
N PRO A 126 11.53 -25.59 -11.45
CA PRO A 126 11.74 -26.83 -10.71
C PRO A 126 10.53 -27.75 -10.90
N PRO A 127 10.72 -29.09 -10.92
CA PRO A 127 9.61 -30.02 -11.04
C PRO A 127 8.60 -29.73 -9.93
N PRO A 128 7.29 -29.81 -10.22
CA PRO A 128 6.27 -29.55 -9.21
C PRO A 128 6.47 -30.53 -8.06
N VAL A 129 6.92 -30.01 -6.91
CA VAL A 129 7.02 -30.83 -5.70
C VAL A 129 5.59 -31.24 -5.35
N PRO A 130 5.30 -32.54 -5.22
CA PRO A 130 3.97 -32.98 -4.79
C PRO A 130 3.68 -32.29 -3.47
N ARG A 131 2.59 -31.52 -3.42
CA ARG A 131 2.15 -30.87 -2.20
C ARG A 131 1.57 -31.96 -1.30
N SER A 132 2.41 -32.66 -0.55
CA SER A 132 1.98 -33.43 0.60
C SER A 132 1.61 -32.45 1.70
N PHE A 133 0.38 -31.96 1.66
CA PHE A 133 -0.19 -31.31 2.83
C PHE A 133 -0.45 -32.41 3.86
N THR A 134 0.36 -32.46 4.92
CA THR A 134 0.01 -33.23 6.11
C THR A 134 -1.35 -32.71 6.58
N ARG A 135 -2.37 -33.57 6.58
CA ARG A 135 -3.71 -33.23 7.07
C ARG A 135 -3.56 -32.82 8.54
N LEU A 136 -3.67 -31.53 8.84
CA LEU A 136 -3.50 -30.99 10.20
C LEU A 136 -4.74 -31.21 11.09
N TRP A 137 -5.81 -31.81 10.56
CA TRP A 137 -7.03 -32.11 11.31
C TRP A 137 -7.40 -33.60 11.26
N PRO A 138 -7.65 -34.24 12.42
CA PRO A 138 -8.00 -35.65 12.50
C PRO A 138 -9.53 -35.83 12.52
N HIS A 139 -10.28 -35.26 11.58
CA HIS A 139 -11.71 -35.60 11.46
C HIS A 139 -12.14 -35.63 9.99
N GLY A 140 -12.68 -36.77 9.59
CA GLY A 140 -13.24 -37.03 8.27
C GLY A 140 -13.10 -38.50 7.95
N GLU A 141 -14.14 -39.25 8.31
CA GLU A 141 -14.44 -40.65 7.96
C GLU A 141 -14.09 -41.00 6.50
#